data_AF-A0A8H7NJA4-F1
#
_entry.id   AF-A0A8H7NJA4-F1
#
_cell.length_a   1.000
_cell.length_b   1.000
_cell.length_c   1.000
_cell.angle_alpha   90.00
_cell.angle_beta   90.00
_cell.angle_gamma   90.00
#
_symmetry.space_group_name_H-M   'P 1'
#
loop_
_entity.id
_entity.type
_entity.pdbx_description
1 polymer ?
#
loop_
_entity_poly.entity_id
_entity_poly.type
_entity_poly.pdbx_seq_one_letter_code
_entity_poly.pdbx_strand_id
1 'polypeptide(L)'
;MATASASTVSNDMELQHSDIEGTLAVGEMAARTSSASISVSTDTAMSDNITTNLIAQVTSFAGSYANLNELFEKSWNSKHSALQSQASWRSESDDFPQGHSFYTSAQRERSHGPAFYDAYNMYSRTAHMGILDPSYEVFTSEYGLGALIYKVKNRTAVITGDPLCPASQFDELLKEFQRKKQLKLAFMGIGQQFAEYAADKGWTTMHFGRERVLNPLTNKVLRQLSGKRMITQSRRLLDPRRIGIVADIYCPGRSGRDSTLETELQDLYDLWRMERNSKNEGGTQAFVTVYDLFLDPDITFYLYLRDREGSMVGLAVLRSLGANCGFHLDPCIASPTAPSGVTDLLVILSMILLRGTGIAYLSFGYEPFPEICDISGQQNLKASLTRWGYRRVLETVNVGGKVSYHDKFHPDESLESNLYTVIPKGPLQVQQSAAIMHVANIKFRRLIISNRR
;
A
#
# COMPACT_ATOMS: atom_id res chain seq x y z
N MET A 1 12.29 -66.72 -8.70
CA MET A 1 11.67 -67.72 -7.80
C MET A 1 10.42 -67.06 -7.24
N ALA A 2 9.29 -67.23 -7.91
CA ALA A 2 8.30 -68.30 -7.71
C ALA A 2 7.27 -67.86 -6.63
N THR A 3 6.12 -67.28 -7.01
CA THR A 3 4.80 -67.92 -7.33
C THR A 3 4.12 -68.46 -6.06
N ALA A 4 2.81 -68.35 -5.79
CA ALA A 4 1.60 -68.16 -6.60
C ALA A 4 0.40 -67.80 -5.66
N SER A 5 -0.62 -67.04 -6.12
CA SER A 5 -2.01 -67.47 -6.48
C SER A 5 -3.01 -67.60 -5.31
N ALA A 6 -4.33 -67.39 -5.42
CA ALA A 6 -5.29 -66.77 -6.36
C ALA A 6 -6.73 -67.03 -5.81
N SER A 7 -7.76 -66.51 -6.51
CA SER A 7 -9.24 -66.71 -6.41
C SER A 7 -9.98 -65.71 -5.50
N THR A 8 -10.87 -64.79 -5.94
CA THR A 8 -11.88 -64.64 -7.03
C THR A 8 -13.25 -65.22 -6.69
N VAL A 9 -14.31 -64.38 -6.74
CA VAL A 9 -15.70 -64.53 -7.30
C VAL A 9 -16.43 -63.20 -6.98
N SER A 10 -16.71 -62.27 -7.91
CA SER A 10 -17.75 -62.19 -8.97
C SER A 10 -19.21 -62.09 -8.50
N ASN A 11 -19.88 -60.98 -8.85
CA ASN A 11 -21.16 -61.04 -9.59
C ASN A 11 -21.50 -59.68 -10.25
N ASP A 12 -21.79 -59.79 -11.55
CA ASP A 12 -22.25 -58.79 -12.53
C ASP A 12 -23.79 -58.79 -12.68
N MET A 13 -24.25 -57.93 -13.60
CA MET A 13 -25.54 -57.87 -14.36
C MET A 13 -26.59 -56.87 -13.85
N GLU A 14 -27.32 -56.11 -14.67
CA GLU A 14 -27.39 -55.78 -16.11
C GLU A 14 -28.42 -54.60 -16.20
N LEU A 15 -28.15 -53.50 -16.91
CA LEU A 15 -28.71 -53.11 -18.22
C LEU A 15 -30.24 -53.28 -18.43
N GLN A 16 -30.92 -52.18 -18.79
CA GLN A 16 -31.85 -52.14 -19.93
C GLN A 16 -32.16 -50.71 -20.42
N HIS A 17 -32.18 -50.58 -21.76
CA HIS A 17 -32.49 -49.43 -22.61
C HIS A 17 -33.87 -49.63 -23.30
N SER A 18 -34.56 -48.53 -23.65
CA SER A 18 -35.42 -48.35 -24.84
C SER A 18 -36.01 -46.91 -24.81
N ASP A 19 -35.74 -45.99 -25.76
CA ASP A 19 -36.32 -45.79 -27.11
C ASP A 19 -37.82 -45.33 -27.06
N ILE A 20 -38.41 -44.40 -27.84
CA ILE A 20 -38.13 -43.66 -29.10
C ILE A 20 -39.23 -42.57 -29.32
N GLU A 21 -38.97 -41.55 -30.17
CA GLU A 21 -39.89 -40.60 -30.91
C GLU A 21 -40.78 -39.60 -30.11
N GLY A 22 -41.07 -38.36 -30.54
CA GLY A 22 -40.87 -37.58 -31.76
C GLY A 22 -41.94 -36.45 -31.82
N THR A 23 -41.68 -35.37 -32.57
CA THR A 23 -42.65 -34.42 -33.22
C THR A 23 -42.50 -32.92 -32.89
N LEU A 24 -42.34 -32.14 -33.97
CA LEU A 24 -42.35 -30.68 -34.08
C LEU A 24 -43.68 -30.03 -33.66
N ALA A 25 -43.63 -28.80 -33.12
CA ALA A 25 -44.59 -27.75 -33.45
C ALA A 25 -44.03 -26.34 -33.15
N VAL A 26 -44.08 -25.48 -34.16
CA VAL A 26 -43.91 -24.03 -34.11
C VAL A 26 -45.25 -23.40 -33.70
N GLY A 27 -45.27 -22.38 -32.85
CA GLY A 27 -46.49 -21.62 -32.53
C GLY A 27 -46.25 -20.41 -31.61
N GLU A 28 -46.64 -19.24 -32.10
CA GLU A 28 -46.49 -17.90 -31.50
C GLU A 28 -47.35 -17.61 -30.26
N MET A 29 -46.91 -16.57 -29.53
CA MET A 29 -47.66 -15.49 -28.85
C MET A 29 -48.51 -15.73 -27.58
N ALA A 30 -48.27 -14.78 -26.68
CA ALA A 30 -49.20 -14.10 -25.77
C ALA A 30 -49.35 -14.60 -24.32
N ALA A 31 -48.75 -13.80 -23.43
CA ALA A 31 -49.30 -13.26 -22.20
C ALA A 31 -50.21 -14.16 -21.34
N ARG A 32 -49.70 -14.53 -20.15
CA ARG A 32 -50.51 -14.67 -18.94
C ARG A 32 -49.65 -14.44 -17.70
N THR A 33 -49.94 -13.34 -17.03
CA THR A 33 -49.60 -13.05 -15.65
C THR A 33 -50.26 -14.08 -14.72
N SER A 34 -49.49 -14.68 -13.80
CA SER A 34 -50.05 -15.24 -12.57
C SER A 34 -49.14 -14.94 -11.40
N SER A 35 -49.70 -14.17 -10.47
CA SER A 35 -49.25 -13.91 -9.12
C SER A 35 -49.03 -15.19 -8.32
N ALA A 36 -47.84 -15.35 -7.73
CA ALA A 36 -47.60 -16.23 -6.60
C ALA A 36 -46.85 -15.43 -5.53
N SER A 37 -47.58 -15.06 -4.49
CA SER A 37 -47.08 -14.45 -3.27
C SER A 37 -46.27 -15.47 -2.46
N ILE A 38 -44.96 -15.23 -2.34
CA ILE A 38 -44.10 -15.91 -1.36
C ILE A 38 -43.77 -14.89 -0.27
N SER A 39 -44.31 -15.14 0.92
CA SER A 39 -44.00 -14.43 2.16
C SER A 39 -42.52 -14.64 2.52
N VAL A 40 -41.69 -13.61 2.30
CA VAL A 40 -40.32 -13.57 2.80
C VAL A 40 -40.33 -12.99 4.21
N SER A 41 -39.87 -13.82 5.14
CA SER A 41 -39.68 -13.58 6.57
C SER A 41 -38.91 -12.29 6.88
N THR A 42 -39.36 -11.60 7.91
CA THR A 42 -38.99 -10.26 8.38
C THR A 42 -37.59 -10.10 9.01
N ASP A 43 -36.62 -10.96 8.70
CA ASP A 43 -35.25 -10.89 9.26
C ASP A 43 -34.22 -10.24 8.32
N THR A 44 -34.60 -9.88 7.10
CA THR A 44 -33.73 -9.25 6.08
C THR A 44 -33.68 -7.71 6.20
N ALA A 45 -34.70 -7.08 6.77
CA ALA A 45 -34.90 -5.63 6.72
C ALA A 45 -33.89 -4.81 7.55
N MET A 46 -33.23 -5.41 8.55
CA MET A 46 -32.29 -4.70 9.42
C MET A 46 -30.85 -4.71 8.88
N SER A 47 -30.50 -5.72 8.06
CA SER A 47 -29.23 -5.83 7.32
C SER A 47 -29.18 -4.91 6.10
N ASP A 48 -30.34 -4.63 5.50
CA ASP A 48 -30.44 -3.77 4.33
C ASP A 48 -30.25 -2.30 4.70
N ASN A 49 -30.72 -1.82 5.86
CA ASN A 49 -30.60 -0.39 6.21
C ASN A 49 -29.18 0.09 6.55
N ILE A 50 -28.32 -0.74 7.15
CA ILE A 50 -26.91 -0.35 7.43
C ILE A 50 -26.09 -0.40 6.14
N THR A 51 -26.28 -1.45 5.34
CA THR A 51 -25.62 -1.58 4.03
C THR A 51 -26.11 -0.50 3.07
N THR A 52 -27.41 -0.16 3.08
CA THR A 52 -28.00 0.92 2.28
C THR A 52 -27.64 2.30 2.79
N ASN A 53 -27.48 2.55 4.10
CA ASN A 53 -26.98 3.85 4.59
C ASN A 53 -25.50 4.05 4.33
N LEU A 54 -24.68 3.00 4.45
CA LEU A 54 -23.26 3.08 4.17
C LEU A 54 -23.00 3.15 2.66
N ILE A 55 -23.76 2.40 1.85
CA ILE A 55 -23.82 2.58 0.40
C ILE A 55 -24.40 3.94 0.06
N ALA A 56 -25.45 4.45 0.70
CA ALA A 56 -26.00 5.77 0.41
C ALA A 56 -25.07 6.91 0.83
N GLN A 57 -24.26 6.75 1.89
CA GLN A 57 -23.20 7.68 2.25
C GLN A 57 -22.03 7.59 1.26
N VAL A 58 -21.61 6.38 0.89
CA VAL A 58 -20.60 6.13 -0.15
C VAL A 58 -21.11 6.47 -1.55
N THR A 59 -22.42 6.50 -1.83
CA THR A 59 -23.08 6.83 -3.11
C THR A 59 -23.53 8.29 -3.12
N SER A 60 -23.72 8.93 -1.98
CA SER A 60 -23.78 10.40 -1.84
C SER A 60 -22.37 10.99 -2.04
N PHE A 61 -21.36 10.34 -1.46
CA PHE A 61 -19.95 10.61 -1.73
C PHE A 61 -19.57 10.22 -3.17
N ALA A 62 -19.93 9.03 -3.66
CA ALA A 62 -19.63 8.58 -5.03
C ALA A 62 -20.50 9.27 -6.08
N GLY A 63 -21.66 9.83 -5.72
CA GLY A 63 -22.56 10.61 -6.56
C GLY A 63 -22.13 12.07 -6.66
N SER A 64 -21.47 12.61 -5.63
CA SER A 64 -20.67 13.83 -5.74
C SER A 64 -19.34 13.57 -6.50
N TYR A 65 -18.81 12.35 -6.45
CA TYR A 65 -17.75 11.84 -7.31
C TYR A 65 -18.27 11.27 -8.65
N ALA A 66 -19.57 11.32 -8.98
CA ALA A 66 -20.05 11.01 -10.34
C ALA A 66 -19.68 12.15 -11.31
N ASN A 67 -19.09 13.21 -10.77
CA ASN A 67 -18.28 14.19 -11.49
C ASN A 67 -16.77 13.86 -11.55
N LEU A 68 -16.37 12.62 -11.24
CA LEU A 68 -15.05 12.12 -11.66
C LEU A 68 -14.98 12.00 -13.17
N ASN A 69 -16.08 11.76 -13.90
CA ASN A 69 -16.04 11.88 -15.35
C ASN A 69 -15.73 13.32 -15.80
N GLU A 70 -16.10 14.37 -15.05
CA GLU A 70 -15.73 15.75 -15.39
C GLU A 70 -14.27 16.11 -15.03
N LEU A 71 -13.66 15.46 -14.03
CA LEU A 71 -12.22 15.59 -13.73
C LEU A 71 -11.34 14.66 -14.59
N PHE A 72 -11.87 13.52 -15.03
CA PHE A 72 -11.20 12.59 -15.94
C PHE A 72 -11.35 13.00 -17.42
N GLU A 73 -12.45 13.61 -17.87
CA GLU A 73 -12.57 14.10 -19.26
C GLU A 73 -11.82 15.41 -19.51
N LYS A 74 -11.80 16.35 -18.55
CA LYS A 74 -11.10 17.63 -18.74
C LYS A 74 -9.57 17.51 -18.64
N SER A 75 -9.05 16.48 -17.97
CA SER A 75 -7.60 16.25 -17.86
C SER A 75 -7.03 15.29 -18.90
N TRP A 76 -7.85 14.49 -19.59
CA TRP A 76 -7.36 13.56 -20.61
C TRP A 76 -7.31 14.16 -22.02
N ASN A 77 -8.16 15.14 -22.36
CA ASN A 77 -8.25 15.68 -23.74
C ASN A 77 -7.73 17.11 -23.98
N SER A 78 -7.19 17.84 -22.99
CA SER A 78 -6.89 19.28 -23.17
C SER A 78 -5.46 19.77 -22.88
N LYS A 79 -4.43 18.92 -22.85
CA LYS A 79 -3.03 19.39 -22.74
C LYS A 79 -2.04 18.66 -23.65
N HIS A 80 -2.39 18.59 -24.93
CA HIS A 80 -1.44 18.37 -26.02
C HIS A 80 -1.34 19.60 -26.92
N SER A 81 -1.15 20.78 -26.33
CA SER A 81 -0.60 21.97 -26.99
C SER A 81 -0.43 23.05 -25.93
N ALA A 82 0.66 23.81 -26.03
CA ALA A 82 1.04 24.94 -25.16
C ALA A 82 1.59 24.57 -23.78
N LEU A 83 2.92 24.55 -23.67
CA LEU A 83 3.66 25.69 -23.09
C LEU A 83 5.17 25.39 -23.11
N GLN A 84 5.78 25.62 -24.28
CA GLN A 84 7.11 26.19 -24.35
C GLN A 84 6.97 27.70 -24.10
N SER A 85 7.44 28.22 -22.97
CA SER A 85 8.01 29.58 -22.87
C SER A 85 8.44 29.92 -21.42
N GLN A 86 9.77 29.95 -21.21
CA GLN A 86 10.61 30.83 -20.36
C GLN A 86 10.13 31.23 -18.93
N ALA A 87 10.87 30.84 -17.89
CA ALA A 87 12.00 31.57 -17.21
C ALA A 87 11.50 32.65 -16.23
N SER A 88 12.02 32.93 -15.04
CA SER A 88 13.27 32.70 -14.29
C SER A 88 12.99 33.07 -12.82
N TRP A 89 13.66 32.54 -11.78
CA TRP A 89 14.05 33.30 -10.55
C TRP A 89 15.10 32.55 -9.71
N ARG A 90 15.88 33.33 -8.95
CA ARG A 90 17.15 33.02 -8.26
C ARG A 90 16.99 32.59 -6.79
N SER A 91 18.10 32.00 -6.31
CA SER A 91 18.47 31.41 -5.02
C SER A 91 18.47 32.31 -3.78
N GLU A 92 18.35 31.71 -2.58
CA GLU A 92 19.43 31.67 -1.56
C GLU A 92 19.12 30.75 -0.33
N SER A 93 20.23 30.23 0.22
CA SER A 93 20.55 29.37 1.38
C SER A 93 20.27 29.99 2.77
N ASP A 94 20.41 29.42 3.97
CA ASP A 94 20.78 28.12 4.58
C ASP A 94 20.37 28.18 6.10
N ASP A 95 20.63 27.09 6.83
CA ASP A 95 20.78 26.92 8.29
C ASP A 95 19.65 26.32 9.15
N PHE A 96 20.00 25.20 9.80
CA PHE A 96 19.24 24.40 10.77
C PHE A 96 19.83 24.53 12.18
N PRO A 97 18.99 24.47 13.23
CA PRO A 97 19.41 23.93 14.52
C PRO A 97 18.54 22.74 14.99
N GLN A 98 19.15 21.93 15.86
CA GLN A 98 18.57 20.76 16.51
C GLN A 98 17.68 21.12 17.70
N GLY A 99 16.66 20.30 17.98
CA GLY A 99 15.94 20.29 19.26
C GLY A 99 14.43 20.15 19.09
N HIS A 100 13.80 19.37 19.97
CA HIS A 100 12.42 18.90 19.88
C HIS A 100 11.35 20.01 19.77
N SER A 101 10.27 19.66 19.05
CA SER A 101 8.90 20.20 19.09
C SER A 101 8.48 21.24 18.03
N PHE A 102 7.37 20.89 17.36
CA PHE A 102 6.48 21.71 16.52
C PHE A 102 7.08 22.31 15.24
N TYR A 103 6.94 21.60 14.12
CA TYR A 103 7.09 22.15 12.78
C TYR A 103 6.11 23.33 12.59
N THR A 104 6.64 24.52 12.28
CA THR A 104 5.83 25.73 12.09
C THR A 104 5.07 25.65 10.76
N SER A 105 3.93 26.33 10.69
CA SER A 105 3.05 26.41 9.51
C SER A 105 3.76 26.85 8.21
N ALA A 106 4.88 27.56 8.31
CA ALA A 106 5.70 27.96 7.15
C ALA A 106 6.47 26.79 6.47
N GLN A 107 6.65 25.65 7.15
CA GLN A 107 7.28 24.46 6.57
C GLN A 107 6.26 23.54 5.84
N ARG A 108 4.95 23.81 5.99
CA ARG A 108 3.85 23.03 5.40
C ARG A 108 3.52 23.41 3.95
N GLU A 109 4.16 24.43 3.37
CA GLU A 109 4.05 24.80 1.95
C GLU A 109 5.30 24.37 1.15
N ARG A 110 5.73 23.12 1.28
CA ARG A 110 6.62 22.53 0.27
C ARG A 110 5.78 22.01 -0.88
N SER A 111 5.30 22.90 -1.75
CA SER A 111 4.85 22.42 -3.07
C SER A 111 6.11 21.92 -3.78
N HIS A 112 6.22 20.61 -4.01
CA HIS A 112 7.35 20.00 -4.72
C HIS A 112 7.46 20.44 -6.21
N GLY A 113 6.61 21.38 -6.62
CA GLY A 113 6.50 21.91 -7.96
C GLY A 113 5.70 20.99 -8.88
N PRO A 114 5.09 21.53 -9.96
CA PRO A 114 4.27 20.74 -10.87
C PRO A 114 5.04 19.59 -11.53
N ALA A 115 6.32 19.80 -11.88
CA ALA A 115 7.15 18.77 -12.50
C ALA A 115 7.35 17.52 -11.62
N PHE A 116 7.39 17.68 -10.29
CA PHE A 116 7.41 16.53 -9.39
C PHE A 116 6.09 15.77 -9.44
N TYR A 117 4.97 16.48 -9.34
CA TYR A 117 3.65 15.84 -9.31
C TYR A 117 3.31 15.17 -10.63
N ASP A 118 3.75 15.71 -11.77
CA ASP A 118 3.63 15.04 -13.07
C ASP A 118 4.36 13.68 -13.06
N ALA A 119 5.61 13.66 -12.58
CA ALA A 119 6.38 12.43 -12.42
C ALA A 119 5.76 11.47 -11.39
N TYR A 120 5.28 12.01 -10.27
CA TYR A 120 4.64 11.23 -9.21
C TYR A 120 3.36 10.55 -9.69
N ASN A 121 2.50 11.28 -10.39
CA ASN A 121 1.23 10.76 -10.90
C ASN A 121 1.41 9.70 -11.99
N MET A 122 2.58 9.66 -12.64
CA MET A 122 2.89 8.63 -13.63
C MET A 122 3.62 7.42 -13.05
N TYR A 123 4.59 7.64 -12.14
CA TYR A 123 5.57 6.63 -11.78
C TYR A 123 5.54 6.22 -10.30
N SER A 124 4.77 6.91 -9.46
CA SER A 124 4.76 6.60 -8.03
C SER A 124 4.17 5.22 -7.74
N ARG A 125 4.80 4.59 -6.77
CA ARG A 125 4.55 3.25 -6.25
C ARG A 125 4.59 3.28 -4.73
N THR A 126 4.30 2.15 -4.10
CA THR A 126 4.22 1.98 -2.66
C THR A 126 5.48 2.43 -1.89
N ALA A 127 6.70 2.18 -2.41
CA ALA A 127 7.95 2.61 -1.77
C ALA A 127 8.13 4.12 -1.62
N HIS A 128 7.39 4.90 -2.41
CA HIS A 128 7.43 6.37 -2.33
C HIS A 128 6.67 6.91 -1.12
N MET A 129 6.23 6.04 -0.20
CA MET A 129 5.62 6.41 1.08
C MET A 129 6.46 7.37 1.92
N GLY A 130 7.78 7.44 1.69
CA GLY A 130 8.66 8.43 2.32
C GLY A 130 8.26 9.88 2.06
N ILE A 131 7.45 10.17 1.03
CA ILE A 131 6.97 11.53 0.74
C ILE A 131 6.17 12.16 1.87
N LEU A 132 5.54 11.35 2.73
CA LEU A 132 4.78 11.80 3.89
C LEU A 132 5.62 11.86 5.19
N ASP A 133 6.94 11.60 5.11
CA ASP A 133 7.86 11.73 6.23
C ASP A 133 8.77 12.96 6.01
N PRO A 134 8.71 13.99 6.87
CA PRO A 134 9.50 15.22 6.74
C PRO A 134 11.02 15.03 6.69
N SER A 135 11.51 13.86 7.12
CA SER A 135 12.94 13.51 7.08
C SER A 135 13.43 12.99 5.72
N TYR A 136 12.53 12.87 4.74
CA TYR A 136 12.87 12.59 3.35
C TYR A 136 13.00 13.91 2.57
N GLU A 137 13.80 13.84 1.52
CA GLU A 137 14.02 14.92 0.57
C GLU A 137 13.54 14.49 -0.82
N VAL A 138 13.14 15.49 -1.60
CA VAL A 138 12.78 15.33 -3.01
C VAL A 138 13.85 16.01 -3.86
N PHE A 139 14.29 15.32 -4.90
CA PHE A 139 15.06 15.91 -5.98
C PHE A 139 14.24 15.86 -7.26
N THR A 140 14.03 17.02 -7.88
CA THR A 140 13.37 17.15 -9.18
C THR A 140 14.40 17.64 -10.20
N SER A 141 14.51 16.95 -11.33
CA SER A 141 15.43 17.31 -12.41
C SER A 141 15.11 18.69 -12.98
N GLU A 142 16.14 19.51 -13.19
CA GLU A 142 15.99 20.80 -13.90
C GLU A 142 15.84 20.62 -15.42
N TYR A 143 16.17 19.44 -15.94
CA TYR A 143 16.07 19.09 -17.36
C TYR A 143 14.79 18.31 -17.69
N GLY A 144 13.87 18.16 -16.74
CA GLY A 144 12.63 17.41 -16.93
C GLY A 144 12.83 15.89 -17.04
N LEU A 145 13.91 15.35 -16.45
CA LEU A 145 14.22 13.91 -16.45
C LEU A 145 13.45 13.11 -15.39
N GLY A 146 12.58 13.76 -14.62
CA GLY A 146 11.83 13.17 -13.51
C GLY A 146 12.37 13.52 -12.12
N ALA A 147 12.08 12.67 -11.14
CA ALA A 147 12.34 12.97 -9.74
C ALA A 147 12.79 11.75 -8.91
N LEU A 148 13.35 12.02 -7.73
CA LEU A 148 13.78 11.03 -6.75
C LEU A 148 13.28 11.43 -5.36
N ILE A 149 12.82 10.44 -4.58
CA ILE A 149 12.57 10.58 -3.14
C ILE A 149 13.69 9.84 -2.40
N TYR A 150 14.38 10.53 -1.50
CA TYR A 150 15.57 9.98 -0.85
C TYR A 150 15.75 10.46 0.58
N LYS A 151 16.59 9.75 1.34
CA LYS A 151 17.01 10.15 2.68
C LYS A 151 18.52 10.05 2.80
N VAL A 152 19.16 11.08 3.37
CA VAL A 152 20.62 11.10 3.51
C VAL A 152 21.06 10.47 4.83
N LYS A 153 21.88 9.42 4.75
CA LYS A 153 22.57 8.82 5.90
C LYS A 153 23.98 8.43 5.53
N ASN A 154 24.94 8.68 6.42
CA ASN A 154 26.35 8.30 6.22
C ASN A 154 26.88 8.73 4.85
N ARG A 155 26.70 10.00 4.43
CA ARG A 155 27.10 10.53 3.10
C ARG A 155 26.55 9.72 1.91
N THR A 156 25.44 9.02 2.10
CA THR A 156 24.75 8.20 1.11
C THR A 156 23.30 8.69 1.01
N ALA A 157 22.85 8.98 -0.20
CA ALA A 157 21.44 9.13 -0.52
C ALA A 157 20.85 7.72 -0.68
N VAL A 158 19.97 7.34 0.24
CA VAL A 158 19.15 6.14 0.11
C VAL A 158 17.88 6.55 -0.62
N ILE A 159 17.81 6.23 -1.92
CA ILE A 159 16.64 6.47 -2.76
C ILE A 159 15.60 5.40 -2.44
N THR A 160 14.37 5.81 -2.17
CA THR A 160 13.27 4.90 -1.83
C THR A 160 12.26 4.83 -2.96
N GLY A 161 12.09 3.64 -3.51
CA GLY A 161 11.31 3.42 -4.72
C GLY A 161 12.11 3.61 -5.99
N ASP A 162 11.49 3.22 -7.10
CA ASP A 162 12.05 3.43 -8.44
C ASP A 162 12.24 4.94 -8.69
N PRO A 163 13.25 5.36 -9.47
CA PRO A 163 13.26 6.72 -9.97
C PRO A 163 11.92 7.06 -10.65
N LEU A 164 11.37 8.25 -10.35
CA LEU A 164 10.09 8.70 -10.90
C LEU A 164 10.30 9.20 -12.34
N CYS A 165 10.67 8.30 -13.24
CA CYS A 165 10.88 8.56 -14.66
C CYS A 165 10.84 7.28 -15.49
N PRO A 166 10.75 7.38 -16.83
CA PRO A 166 10.94 6.24 -17.73
C PRO A 166 12.33 5.61 -17.57
N ALA A 167 12.42 4.30 -17.80
CA ALA A 167 13.70 3.57 -17.71
C ALA A 167 14.81 4.14 -18.60
N SER A 168 14.46 4.72 -19.75
CA SER A 168 15.42 5.39 -20.64
C SER A 168 16.09 6.63 -20.03
N GLN A 169 15.53 7.19 -18.95
CA GLN A 169 16.04 8.39 -18.28
C GLN A 169 16.82 8.08 -16.98
N PHE A 170 16.88 6.82 -16.54
CA PHE A 170 17.55 6.45 -15.29
C PHE A 170 19.00 6.93 -15.23
N ASP A 171 19.77 6.72 -16.30
CA ASP A 171 21.19 7.10 -16.33
C ASP A 171 21.38 8.62 -16.19
N GLU A 172 20.65 9.41 -16.96
CA GLU A 172 20.81 10.88 -16.96
C GLU A 172 20.28 11.51 -15.67
N LEU A 173 19.15 11.03 -15.14
CA LEU A 173 18.61 11.52 -13.87
C LEU A 173 19.58 11.24 -12.70
N LEU A 174 20.13 10.03 -12.63
CA LEU A 174 21.08 9.67 -11.57
C LEU A 174 22.40 10.44 -11.70
N LYS A 175 22.91 10.66 -12.92
CA LYS A 175 24.09 11.50 -13.16
C LYS A 175 23.85 12.94 -12.72
N GLU A 176 22.70 13.54 -13.08
CA GLU A 176 22.34 14.89 -12.65
C GLU A 176 22.32 14.99 -11.12
N PHE A 177 21.63 14.05 -10.47
CA PHE A 177 21.55 13.98 -9.02
C PHE A 177 22.93 13.89 -8.37
N GLN A 178 23.79 12.97 -8.84
CA GLN A 178 25.13 12.79 -8.28
C GLN A 178 26.01 14.03 -8.44
N ARG A 179 25.94 14.69 -9.60
CA ARG A 179 26.68 15.94 -9.85
C ARG A 179 26.26 17.05 -8.89
N LYS A 180 24.96 17.18 -8.60
CA LYS A 180 24.43 18.23 -7.72
C LYS A 180 24.63 17.93 -6.24
N LYS A 181 24.40 16.68 -5.82
CA LYS A 181 24.39 16.32 -4.40
C LYS A 181 25.74 15.81 -3.88
N GLN A 182 26.62 15.30 -4.76
CA GLN A 182 27.92 14.74 -4.36
C GLN A 182 27.80 13.63 -3.29
N LEU A 183 26.71 12.86 -3.35
CA LEU A 183 26.40 11.76 -2.43
C LEU A 183 26.59 10.41 -3.12
N LYS A 184 26.91 9.39 -2.31
CA LYS A 184 26.85 7.99 -2.76
C LYS A 184 25.39 7.58 -2.92
N LEU A 185 25.13 6.61 -3.78
CA LEU A 185 23.78 6.10 -4.01
C LEU A 185 23.58 4.76 -3.32
N ALA A 186 22.41 4.55 -2.76
CA ALA A 186 21.88 3.25 -2.39
C ALA A 186 20.37 3.29 -2.66
N PHE A 187 19.76 2.13 -2.91
CA PHE A 187 18.34 2.07 -3.25
C PHE A 187 17.63 1.04 -2.40
N MET A 188 16.41 1.36 -1.97
CA MET A 188 15.60 0.51 -1.12
C MET A 188 14.16 0.48 -1.60
N GLY A 189 13.58 -0.73 -1.69
CA GLY A 189 12.19 -0.91 -2.13
C GLY A 189 11.99 -0.57 -3.60
N ILE A 190 12.98 -0.86 -4.45
CA ILE A 190 12.89 -0.70 -5.91
C ILE A 190 12.21 -1.91 -6.54
N GLY A 191 11.51 -1.69 -7.64
CA GLY A 191 10.80 -2.72 -8.38
C GLY A 191 11.69 -3.45 -9.40
N GLN A 192 11.12 -4.48 -10.01
CA GLN A 192 11.79 -5.36 -10.98
C GLN A 192 12.56 -4.63 -12.09
N GLN A 193 11.93 -3.64 -12.74
CA GLN A 193 12.52 -2.94 -13.89
C GLN A 193 13.84 -2.22 -13.52
N PHE A 194 13.90 -1.57 -12.36
CA PHE A 194 15.13 -0.93 -11.91
C PHE A 194 16.16 -1.95 -11.41
N ALA A 195 15.71 -3.09 -10.87
CA ALA A 195 16.60 -4.18 -10.46
C ALA A 195 17.34 -4.79 -11.65
N GLU A 196 16.64 -4.99 -12.77
CA GLU A 196 17.22 -5.46 -14.04
C GLU A 196 18.23 -4.47 -14.59
N TYR A 197 17.86 -3.18 -14.68
CA TYR A 197 18.78 -2.10 -15.04
C TYR A 197 20.04 -2.08 -14.17
N ALA A 198 19.89 -2.28 -12.86
CA ALA A 198 21.01 -2.32 -11.93
C ALA A 198 21.89 -3.57 -12.13
N ALA A 199 21.28 -4.73 -12.39
CA ALA A 199 21.99 -5.97 -12.66
C ALA A 199 22.85 -5.86 -13.93
N ASP A 200 22.34 -5.25 -14.99
CA ASP A 200 23.08 -5.01 -16.24
C ASP A 200 24.31 -4.12 -16.03
N LYS A 201 24.26 -3.20 -15.06
CA LYS A 201 25.42 -2.39 -14.65
C LYS A 201 26.37 -3.10 -13.69
N GLY A 202 26.11 -4.36 -13.36
CA GLY A 202 26.89 -5.13 -12.38
C GLY A 202 26.77 -4.59 -10.96
N TRP A 203 25.66 -3.92 -10.63
CA TRP A 203 25.36 -3.49 -9.27
C TRP A 203 24.89 -4.69 -8.45
N THR A 204 25.08 -4.62 -7.13
CA THR A 204 24.53 -5.64 -6.23
C THR A 204 23.04 -5.40 -6.10
N THR A 205 22.24 -6.41 -6.43
CA THR A 205 20.79 -6.41 -6.20
C THR A 205 20.43 -7.52 -5.23
N MET A 206 19.45 -7.27 -4.36
CA MET A 206 18.99 -8.21 -3.34
C MET A 206 17.47 -8.22 -3.31
N HIS A 207 16.88 -9.35 -3.72
CA HIS A 207 15.44 -9.58 -3.67
C HIS A 207 15.02 -9.88 -2.23
N PHE A 208 14.35 -8.94 -1.57
CA PHE A 208 14.13 -9.02 -0.11
C PHE A 208 12.66 -9.16 0.28
N GLY A 209 11.73 -9.04 -0.66
CA GLY A 209 10.31 -9.08 -0.33
C GLY A 209 9.42 -8.81 -1.53
N ARG A 210 8.14 -8.66 -1.23
CA ARG A 210 7.09 -8.37 -2.18
C ARG A 210 6.13 -7.32 -1.67
N GLU A 211 5.42 -6.69 -2.57
CA GLU A 211 4.24 -5.89 -2.28
C GLU A 211 3.01 -6.79 -2.15
N ARG A 212 2.19 -6.58 -1.11
CA ARG A 212 0.89 -7.26 -0.98
C ARG A 212 -0.21 -6.32 -1.45
N VAL A 213 -0.98 -6.74 -2.46
CA VAL A 213 -2.00 -5.89 -3.10
C VAL A 213 -3.37 -6.57 -2.99
N LEU A 214 -4.38 -5.82 -2.59
CA LEU A 214 -5.77 -6.23 -2.68
C LEU A 214 -6.37 -5.72 -4.00
N ASN A 215 -7.22 -6.54 -4.61
CA ASN A 215 -8.06 -6.15 -5.73
C ASN A 215 -9.51 -5.94 -5.27
N PRO A 216 -9.96 -4.70 -4.99
CA PRO A 216 -11.32 -4.44 -4.51
C PRO A 216 -12.44 -4.96 -5.42
N LEU A 217 -12.20 -5.07 -6.73
CA LEU A 217 -13.19 -5.51 -7.70
C LEU A 217 -13.47 -7.02 -7.62
N THR A 218 -12.45 -7.81 -7.31
CA THR A 218 -12.51 -9.28 -7.33
C THR A 218 -12.40 -9.92 -5.94
N ASN A 219 -12.12 -9.13 -4.90
CA ASN A 219 -11.77 -9.61 -3.56
C ASN A 219 -12.80 -10.58 -2.95
N LYS A 220 -12.30 -11.71 -2.41
CA LYS A 220 -13.12 -12.79 -1.82
C LYS A 220 -13.90 -12.37 -0.57
N VAL A 221 -13.36 -11.46 0.24
CA VAL A 221 -14.03 -10.94 1.43
C VAL A 221 -15.23 -10.08 1.03
N LEU A 222 -15.05 -9.14 0.09
CA LEU A 222 -16.14 -8.30 -0.40
C LEU A 222 -17.23 -9.06 -1.14
N ARG A 223 -16.88 -10.20 -1.76
CA ARG A 223 -17.83 -11.12 -2.39
C ARG A 223 -18.48 -12.10 -1.39
N GLN A 224 -18.17 -11.98 -0.09
CA GLN A 224 -18.65 -12.85 0.98
C GLN A 224 -18.33 -14.34 0.78
N LEU A 225 -17.28 -14.63 0.00
CA LEU A 225 -16.74 -15.98 -0.22
C LEU A 225 -15.77 -16.39 0.91
N SER A 226 -15.24 -15.42 1.65
CA SER A 226 -14.40 -15.62 2.82
C SER A 226 -14.62 -14.51 3.87
N GLY A 227 -13.94 -14.57 5.01
CA GLY A 227 -13.97 -13.50 6.01
C GLY A 227 -15.31 -13.32 6.75
N LYS A 228 -16.20 -14.33 6.77
CA LYS A 228 -17.55 -14.23 7.38
C LYS A 228 -17.55 -13.61 8.79
N ARG A 229 -16.66 -14.09 9.68
CA ARG A 229 -16.51 -13.55 11.04
C ARG A 229 -16.15 -12.06 11.04
N MET A 230 -15.21 -11.68 10.18
CA MET A 230 -14.76 -10.29 10.03
C MET A 230 -15.91 -9.40 9.54
N ILE A 231 -16.66 -9.83 8.52
CA ILE A 231 -17.85 -9.12 8.03
C ILE A 231 -18.93 -8.99 9.11
N THR A 232 -19.22 -10.06 9.85
CA THR A 232 -20.19 -10.01 10.97
C THR A 232 -19.73 -9.03 12.06
N GLN A 233 -18.43 -9.00 12.36
CA GLN A 233 -17.85 -8.07 13.32
C GLN A 233 -17.95 -6.62 12.84
N SER A 234 -17.63 -6.34 11.57
CA SER A 234 -17.79 -5.03 10.95
C SER A 234 -19.25 -4.55 10.99
N ARG A 235 -20.22 -5.43 10.70
CA ARG A 235 -21.65 -5.10 10.83
C ARG A 235 -22.04 -4.76 12.26
N ARG A 236 -21.51 -5.50 13.25
CA ARG A 236 -21.75 -5.22 14.68
C ARG A 236 -21.14 -3.88 15.12
N LEU A 237 -19.96 -3.54 14.60
CA LEU A 237 -19.30 -2.26 14.87
C LEU A 237 -20.15 -1.09 14.36
N LEU A 238 -20.67 -1.20 13.14
CA LEU A 238 -21.49 -0.16 12.49
C LEU A 238 -22.94 -0.07 13.01
N ASP A 239 -23.47 -1.11 13.66
CA ASP A 239 -24.87 -1.13 14.12
C ASP A 239 -25.10 -0.12 15.27
N PRO A 240 -25.90 0.95 15.07
CA PRO A 240 -26.16 1.97 16.08
C PRO A 240 -26.83 1.44 17.34
N ARG A 241 -27.51 0.28 17.27
CA ARG A 241 -28.13 -0.36 18.44
C ARG A 241 -27.13 -1.23 19.22
N ARG A 242 -25.95 -1.51 18.67
CA ARG A 242 -24.91 -2.33 19.30
C ARG A 242 -23.70 -1.50 19.72
N ILE A 243 -22.76 -1.26 18.81
CA ILE A 243 -21.55 -0.49 19.08
C ILE A 243 -21.71 0.93 18.51
N GLY A 244 -22.21 1.06 17.29
CA GLY A 244 -22.54 2.35 16.69
C GLY A 244 -21.34 3.20 16.32
N ILE A 245 -20.28 2.59 15.79
CA ILE A 245 -19.17 3.31 15.16
C ILE A 245 -19.68 3.99 13.89
N VAL A 246 -19.31 5.26 13.74
CA VAL A 246 -19.57 6.07 12.54
C VAL A 246 -18.28 6.16 11.73
N ALA A 247 -18.40 6.09 10.41
CA ALA A 247 -17.29 6.23 9.48
C ALA A 247 -17.45 7.48 8.63
N ASP A 248 -16.37 8.22 8.47
CA ASP A 248 -16.33 9.48 7.72
C ASP A 248 -15.07 9.54 6.84
N ILE A 249 -15.12 10.38 5.80
CA ILE A 249 -14.02 10.62 4.88
C ILE A 249 -13.61 12.09 4.96
N TYR A 250 -12.29 12.32 4.99
CA TYR A 250 -11.70 13.66 4.87
C TYR A 250 -10.72 13.69 3.70
N CYS A 251 -10.77 14.74 2.89
CA CYS A 251 -9.92 14.90 1.70
C CYS A 251 -9.48 16.37 1.60
N PRO A 252 -8.44 16.79 2.32
CA PRO A 252 -8.05 18.20 2.45
C PRO A 252 -7.79 18.89 1.11
N GLY A 253 -7.17 18.20 0.14
CA GLY A 253 -6.95 18.74 -1.21
C GLY A 253 -8.23 19.01 -2.02
N ARG A 254 -9.40 18.55 -1.54
CA ARG A 254 -10.70 18.72 -2.21
C ARG A 254 -11.71 19.49 -1.36
N SER A 255 -11.86 19.13 -0.08
CA SER A 255 -12.81 19.74 0.83
C SER A 255 -12.28 21.02 1.50
N GLY A 256 -11.00 21.35 1.30
CA GLY A 256 -10.31 22.35 2.09
C GLY A 256 -9.83 21.79 3.43
N ARG A 257 -8.96 22.54 4.10
CA ARG A 257 -8.34 22.13 5.36
C ARG A 257 -9.23 22.46 6.57
N ASP A 258 -9.41 21.47 7.44
CA ASP A 258 -10.03 21.60 8.76
C ASP A 258 -8.95 21.39 9.83
N SER A 259 -8.48 22.49 10.43
CA SER A 259 -7.38 22.42 11.40
C SER A 259 -7.72 21.65 12.67
N THR A 260 -8.99 21.64 13.08
CA THR A 260 -9.43 20.90 14.27
C THR A 260 -9.40 19.41 13.99
N LEU A 261 -10.01 18.98 12.87
CA LEU A 261 -9.99 17.57 12.47
C LEU A 261 -8.56 17.06 12.20
N GLU A 262 -7.73 17.86 11.53
CA GLU A 262 -6.32 17.50 11.29
C GLU A 262 -5.56 17.28 12.60
N THR A 263 -5.80 18.12 13.61
CA THR A 263 -5.18 17.96 14.92
C THR A 263 -5.62 16.65 15.58
N GLU A 264 -6.92 16.36 15.60
CA GLU A 264 -7.47 15.12 16.19
C GLU A 264 -6.90 13.85 15.54
N LEU A 265 -6.81 13.84 14.20
CA LEU A 265 -6.28 12.70 13.45
C LEU A 265 -4.77 12.51 13.65
N GLN A 266 -4.02 13.61 13.71
CA GLN A 266 -2.59 13.58 14.00
C GLN A 266 -2.34 13.09 15.43
N ASP A 267 -3.11 13.57 16.41
CA ASP A 267 -3.03 13.12 17.80
C ASP A 267 -3.32 11.62 17.95
N LEU A 268 -4.31 11.08 17.24
CA LEU A 268 -4.57 9.64 17.20
C LEU A 268 -3.37 8.86 16.65
N TYR A 269 -2.76 9.34 15.56
CA TYR A 269 -1.57 8.71 14.99
C TYR A 269 -0.38 8.73 15.95
N ASP A 270 -0.13 9.88 16.58
CA ASP A 270 0.99 10.03 17.51
C ASP A 270 0.79 9.20 18.78
N LEU A 271 -0.43 9.12 19.32
CA LEU A 271 -0.78 8.23 20.43
C LEU A 271 -0.52 6.76 20.08
N TRP A 272 -1.04 6.28 18.95
CA TRP A 272 -0.81 4.91 18.48
C TRP A 272 0.68 4.64 18.30
N ARG A 273 1.42 5.58 17.71
CA ARG A 273 2.86 5.45 17.46
C ARG A 273 3.65 5.41 18.76
N MET A 274 3.31 6.25 19.74
CA MET A 274 3.93 6.25 21.07
C MET A 274 3.73 4.91 21.78
N GLU A 275 2.49 4.40 21.80
CA GLU A 275 2.18 3.11 22.45
C GLU A 275 2.87 1.93 21.76
N ARG A 276 2.91 1.95 20.42
CA ARG A 276 3.65 0.96 19.63
C ARG A 276 5.16 1.00 19.93
N ASN A 277 5.72 2.19 20.12
CA ASN A 277 7.14 2.35 20.44
C ASN A 277 7.44 1.91 21.89
N SER A 278 6.56 2.21 22.85
CA SER A 278 6.75 1.85 24.26
C SER A 278 6.65 0.33 24.50
N LYS A 279 5.71 -0.35 23.84
CA LYS A 279 5.60 -1.82 23.86
C LYS A 279 6.85 -2.53 23.33
N ASN A 280 7.68 -1.82 22.57
CA ASN A 280 8.92 -2.32 21.98
C ASN A 280 10.17 -1.68 22.61
N GLU A 281 10.09 -1.14 23.83
CA GLU A 281 11.25 -0.65 24.59
C GLU A 281 12.25 -1.78 24.85
N GLY A 282 13.17 -1.94 23.91
CA GLY A 282 14.14 -3.02 23.89
C GLY A 282 14.03 -3.98 22.69
N GLY A 283 13.19 -3.75 21.68
CA GLY A 283 13.18 -4.46 20.40
C GLY A 283 13.83 -3.64 19.26
N THR A 284 14.32 -4.30 18.21
CA THR A 284 14.63 -3.60 16.95
C THR A 284 13.34 -3.54 16.12
N GLN A 285 12.99 -2.40 15.56
CA GLN A 285 11.79 -2.30 14.71
C GLN A 285 12.18 -1.77 13.35
N ALA A 286 11.87 -2.51 12.29
CA ALA A 286 11.94 -1.97 10.95
C ALA A 286 10.78 -1.00 10.77
N PHE A 287 11.09 0.29 10.74
CA PHE A 287 10.11 1.32 10.48
C PHE A 287 10.77 2.44 9.70
N VAL A 288 10.25 2.68 8.50
CA VAL A 288 10.94 3.46 7.46
C VAL A 288 10.53 4.93 7.51
N THR A 289 9.30 5.22 7.98
CA THR A 289 8.65 6.52 7.80
C THR A 289 7.92 7.00 9.05
N VAL A 290 8.23 8.19 9.57
CA VAL A 290 7.40 8.86 10.57
C VAL A 290 6.50 9.85 9.86
N TYR A 291 5.19 9.64 9.91
CA TYR A 291 4.25 10.45 9.13
C TYR A 291 3.95 11.79 9.78
N ASP A 292 4.07 12.85 8.98
CA ASP A 292 3.19 14.01 9.11
C ASP A 292 2.02 13.75 8.16
N LEU A 293 0.86 13.45 8.74
CA LEU A 293 -0.29 12.94 7.98
C LEU A 293 -0.66 13.90 6.86
N PHE A 294 -0.64 15.20 7.13
CA PHE A 294 -1.15 16.25 6.25
C PHE A 294 -0.06 16.99 5.49
N LEU A 295 1.11 16.36 5.33
CA LEU A 295 2.25 16.91 4.60
C LEU A 295 1.94 17.11 3.12
N ASP A 296 1.21 16.18 2.50
CA ASP A 296 0.79 16.27 1.10
C ASP A 296 -0.72 15.98 0.95
N PRO A 297 -1.57 17.01 1.07
CA PRO A 297 -3.03 16.87 1.06
C PRO A 297 -3.61 16.56 -0.33
N ASP A 298 -2.84 16.75 -1.41
CA ASP A 298 -3.31 16.59 -2.79
C ASP A 298 -3.25 15.12 -3.25
N ILE A 299 -2.39 14.33 -2.62
CA ILE A 299 -2.20 12.90 -2.93
C ILE A 299 -2.76 11.98 -1.85
N THR A 300 -3.41 12.53 -0.82
CA THR A 300 -3.92 11.76 0.32
C THR A 300 -5.40 12.00 0.58
N PHE A 301 -6.08 10.95 1.04
CA PHE A 301 -7.36 11.09 1.74
C PHE A 301 -7.42 10.14 2.93
N TYR A 302 -8.36 10.42 3.83
CA TYR A 302 -8.43 9.82 5.15
C TYR A 302 -9.81 9.19 5.31
N LEU A 303 -9.84 7.94 5.71
CA LEU A 303 -11.02 7.28 6.26
C LEU A 303 -10.82 7.20 7.77
N TYR A 304 -11.76 7.71 8.54
CA TYR A 304 -11.64 7.68 9.99
C TYR A 304 -12.96 7.26 10.64
N LEU A 305 -12.85 6.81 11.88
CA LEU A 305 -13.95 6.21 12.63
C LEU A 305 -14.13 6.93 13.96
N ARG A 306 -15.37 7.24 14.32
CA ARG A 306 -15.76 7.78 15.62
C ARG A 306 -16.67 6.81 16.37
N ASP A 307 -16.56 6.80 17.70
CA ASP A 307 -17.56 6.14 18.55
C ASP A 307 -18.82 7.01 18.73
N ARG A 308 -19.75 6.58 19.58
CA ARG A 308 -21.04 7.28 19.81
C ARG A 308 -20.85 8.61 20.52
N GLU A 309 -19.78 8.71 21.29
CA GLU A 309 -19.37 9.89 22.04
C GLU A 309 -18.63 10.90 21.13
N GLY A 310 -18.34 10.52 19.88
CA GLY A 310 -17.65 11.35 18.89
C GLY A 310 -16.13 11.25 18.94
N SER A 311 -15.57 10.36 19.76
CA SER A 311 -14.12 10.19 19.91
C SER A 311 -13.52 9.39 18.77
N MET A 312 -12.33 9.77 18.31
CA MET A 312 -11.61 9.07 17.25
C MET A 312 -11.15 7.68 17.71
N VAL A 313 -11.64 6.63 17.05
CA VAL A 313 -11.30 5.24 17.37
C VAL A 313 -10.46 4.55 16.29
N GLY A 314 -10.41 5.09 15.08
CA GLY A 314 -9.59 4.52 14.01
C GLY A 314 -9.33 5.49 12.87
N LEU A 315 -8.21 5.26 12.18
CA LEU A 315 -7.76 6.06 11.04
C LEU A 315 -7.10 5.14 10.00
N ALA A 316 -7.46 5.33 8.74
CA ALA A 316 -6.77 4.80 7.59
C ALA A 316 -6.44 5.93 6.60
N VAL A 317 -5.19 5.98 6.16
CA VAL A 317 -4.71 6.93 5.16
C VAL A 317 -4.54 6.22 3.83
N LEU A 318 -5.08 6.82 2.78
CA LEU A 318 -4.98 6.34 1.41
C LEU A 318 -4.20 7.36 0.60
N ARG A 319 -2.98 6.97 0.21
CA ARG A 319 -2.09 7.77 -0.65
C ARG A 319 -2.17 7.27 -2.08
N SER A 320 -2.29 8.15 -3.05
CA SER A 320 -2.37 7.77 -4.47
C SER A 320 -1.08 7.11 -4.96
N LEU A 321 -1.26 6.16 -5.88
CA LEU A 321 -0.20 5.43 -6.59
C LEU A 321 -0.39 5.64 -8.10
N GLY A 322 0.50 6.42 -8.70
CA GLY A 322 0.43 6.80 -10.11
C GLY A 322 0.58 5.60 -11.05
N ALA A 323 1.61 4.79 -10.84
CA ALA A 323 1.98 3.70 -11.76
C ALA A 323 0.89 2.61 -11.91
N ASN A 324 0.03 2.46 -10.90
CA ASN A 324 -1.02 1.43 -10.86
C ASN A 324 -2.43 2.03 -10.83
N CYS A 325 -2.56 3.35 -10.90
CA CYS A 325 -3.81 4.08 -10.73
C CYS A 325 -4.59 3.60 -9.48
N GLY A 326 -3.90 3.50 -8.36
CA GLY A 326 -4.38 2.86 -7.14
C GLY A 326 -4.09 3.66 -5.88
N PHE A 327 -4.20 3.00 -4.73
CA PHE A 327 -3.88 3.60 -3.44
C PHE A 327 -3.02 2.69 -2.57
N HIS A 328 -2.18 3.29 -1.74
CA HIS A 328 -1.48 2.65 -0.65
C HIS A 328 -2.18 2.96 0.67
N LEU A 329 -2.49 1.90 1.43
CA LEU A 329 -3.19 1.97 2.71
C LEU A 329 -2.20 1.95 3.88
N ASP A 330 -1.69 3.11 4.27
CA ASP A 330 -0.77 3.25 5.41
C ASP A 330 -0.68 4.72 5.87
N PRO A 331 -0.83 5.02 7.17
CA PRO A 331 -1.15 4.10 8.27
C PRO A 331 -2.61 3.62 8.25
N CYS A 332 -2.84 2.42 8.79
CA CYS A 332 -4.18 1.88 9.10
C CYS A 332 -4.18 1.41 10.56
N ILE A 333 -4.76 2.22 11.44
CA ILE A 333 -4.55 2.16 12.89
C ILE A 333 -5.88 2.25 13.64
N ALA A 334 -5.85 1.76 14.88
CA ALA A 334 -6.93 1.89 15.84
C ALA A 334 -6.38 2.54 17.12
N SER A 335 -7.23 3.31 17.78
CA SER A 335 -6.94 3.80 19.14
C SER A 335 -6.69 2.62 20.09
N PRO A 336 -5.85 2.78 21.13
CA PRO A 336 -5.66 1.74 22.14
C PRO A 336 -6.96 1.32 22.85
N THR A 337 -7.95 2.21 22.92
CA THR A 337 -9.26 1.96 23.53
C THR A 337 -10.30 1.46 22.54
N ALA A 338 -9.95 1.31 21.26
CA ALA A 338 -10.87 0.94 20.21
C ALA A 338 -11.42 -0.49 20.40
N PRO A 339 -12.70 -0.74 20.08
CA PRO A 339 -13.22 -2.09 20.00
C PRO A 339 -12.42 -2.97 19.03
N SER A 340 -12.39 -4.27 19.29
CA SER A 340 -11.77 -5.22 18.37
C SER A 340 -12.39 -5.11 16.97
N GLY A 341 -11.56 -5.19 15.93
CA GLY A 341 -11.99 -5.21 14.52
C GLY A 341 -12.11 -3.84 13.86
N VAL A 342 -11.71 -2.75 14.53
CA VAL A 342 -11.70 -1.40 13.94
C VAL A 342 -10.77 -1.31 12.73
N THR A 343 -9.55 -1.88 12.79
CA THR A 343 -8.66 -1.92 11.62
C THR A 343 -9.22 -2.79 10.49
N ASP A 344 -9.93 -3.86 10.82
CA ASP A 344 -10.58 -4.73 9.83
C ASP A 344 -11.71 -4.00 9.12
N LEU A 345 -12.51 -3.25 9.88
CA LEU A 345 -13.54 -2.38 9.37
C LEU A 345 -12.93 -1.32 8.43
N LEU A 346 -11.85 -0.63 8.82
CA LEU A 346 -11.18 0.35 7.97
C LEU A 346 -10.75 -0.26 6.62
N VAL A 347 -10.08 -1.41 6.62
CA VAL A 347 -9.67 -2.10 5.39
C VAL A 347 -10.88 -2.47 4.51
N ILE A 348 -11.94 -3.02 5.11
CA ILE A 348 -13.17 -3.38 4.39
C ILE A 348 -13.80 -2.13 3.76
N LEU A 349 -13.92 -1.05 4.52
CA LEU A 349 -14.48 0.22 4.05
C LEU A 349 -13.63 0.83 2.93
N SER A 350 -12.30 0.78 3.03
CA SER A 350 -11.39 1.18 1.95
C SER A 350 -11.62 0.38 0.67
N MET A 351 -11.74 -0.96 0.77
CA MET A 351 -12.05 -1.76 -0.41
C MET A 351 -13.44 -1.46 -0.97
N ILE A 352 -14.46 -1.25 -0.12
CA ILE A 352 -15.82 -0.89 -0.58
C ILE A 352 -15.79 0.42 -1.35
N LEU A 353 -15.08 1.43 -0.82
CA LEU A 353 -14.93 2.74 -1.44
C LEU A 353 -14.28 2.62 -2.83
N LEU A 354 -13.13 1.94 -2.91
CA LEU A 354 -12.39 1.77 -4.17
C LEU A 354 -13.13 0.90 -5.19
N ARG A 355 -13.87 -0.11 -4.73
CA ARG A 355 -14.74 -0.90 -5.60
C ARG A 355 -15.85 -0.03 -6.21
N GLY A 356 -16.43 0.88 -5.42
CA GLY A 356 -17.45 1.82 -5.88
C GLY A 356 -16.96 2.78 -6.96
N THR A 357 -15.65 3.01 -7.05
CA THR A 357 -15.02 3.88 -8.05
C THR A 357 -14.30 3.12 -9.18
N GLY A 358 -14.43 1.79 -9.23
CA GLY A 358 -13.79 0.98 -10.28
C GLY A 358 -12.28 0.78 -10.11
N ILE A 359 -11.72 1.10 -8.94
CA ILE A 359 -10.28 1.01 -8.68
C ILE A 359 -9.91 -0.39 -8.19
N ALA A 360 -9.00 -1.03 -8.91
CA ALA A 360 -8.61 -2.43 -8.71
C ALA A 360 -7.32 -2.62 -7.88
N TYR A 361 -6.69 -1.55 -7.40
CA TYR A 361 -5.36 -1.62 -6.79
C TYR A 361 -5.32 -0.92 -5.43
N LEU A 362 -5.27 -1.72 -4.35
CA LEU A 362 -5.09 -1.26 -2.98
C LEU A 362 -3.90 -1.97 -2.33
N SER A 363 -2.78 -1.28 -2.17
CA SER A 363 -1.57 -1.85 -1.60
C SER A 363 -1.57 -1.78 -0.07
N PHE A 364 -1.15 -2.88 0.57
CA PHE A 364 -0.85 -2.94 2.01
C PHE A 364 0.60 -2.60 2.35
N GLY A 365 1.41 -2.26 1.36
CA GLY A 365 2.83 -2.10 1.59
C GLY A 365 3.59 -3.40 1.42
N TYR A 366 4.76 -3.41 2.03
CA TYR A 366 5.79 -4.41 1.78
C TYR A 366 5.80 -5.50 2.83
N GLU A 367 6.05 -6.71 2.34
CA GLU A 367 6.25 -7.92 3.11
C GLU A 367 7.64 -8.48 2.77
N PRO A 368 8.59 -8.45 3.72
CA PRO A 368 9.88 -9.09 3.50
C PRO A 368 9.74 -10.61 3.49
N PHE A 369 10.48 -11.28 2.62
CA PHE A 369 10.53 -12.74 2.59
C PHE A 369 11.29 -13.29 3.80
N PRO A 370 10.97 -14.49 4.31
CA PRO A 370 11.74 -15.10 5.40
C PRO A 370 13.20 -15.37 5.03
N GLU A 371 13.50 -15.51 3.74
CA GLU A 371 14.84 -15.67 3.19
C GLU A 371 15.01 -14.79 1.95
N ILE A 372 16.24 -14.35 1.68
CA ILE A 372 16.56 -13.66 0.42
C ILE A 372 16.48 -14.68 -0.72
N CYS A 373 15.59 -14.43 -1.67
CA CYS A 373 15.44 -15.28 -2.86
C CYS A 373 16.70 -15.22 -3.73
N ASP A 374 17.10 -14.01 -4.17
CA ASP A 374 18.20 -13.83 -5.11
C ASP A 374 19.13 -12.67 -4.73
N ILE A 375 20.43 -12.90 -4.91
CA ILE A 375 21.48 -11.88 -4.81
C ILE A 375 22.29 -11.95 -6.10
N SER A 376 22.22 -10.92 -6.94
CA SER A 376 23.05 -10.79 -8.14
C SER A 376 24.22 -9.82 -7.91
N GLY A 377 25.30 -9.98 -8.68
CA GLY A 377 26.44 -9.05 -8.66
C GLY A 377 27.41 -9.20 -7.46
N GLN A 378 27.38 -10.34 -6.74
CA GLN A 378 28.37 -10.67 -5.69
C GLN A 378 29.05 -12.03 -5.92
N GLN A 379 30.26 -12.20 -5.39
CA GLN A 379 30.94 -13.51 -5.30
C GLN A 379 30.28 -14.38 -4.20
N ASN A 380 30.18 -15.69 -4.42
CA ASN A 380 29.41 -16.66 -3.60
C ASN A 380 29.64 -16.60 -2.08
N LEU A 381 30.86 -16.29 -1.63
CA LEU A 381 31.20 -16.15 -0.20
C LEU A 381 30.56 -14.91 0.45
N LYS A 382 30.43 -13.80 -0.28
CA LYS A 382 29.80 -12.57 0.23
C LYS A 382 28.28 -12.70 0.31
N ALA A 383 27.68 -13.42 -0.64
CA ALA A 383 26.24 -13.71 -0.64
C ALA A 383 25.80 -14.50 0.61
N SER A 384 26.63 -15.43 1.09
CA SER A 384 26.33 -16.19 2.31
C SER A 384 26.33 -15.31 3.57
N LEU A 385 27.26 -14.37 3.68
CA LEU A 385 27.31 -13.41 4.78
C LEU A 385 26.13 -12.42 4.73
N THR A 386 25.73 -11.99 3.53
CA THR A 386 24.55 -11.13 3.34
C THR A 386 23.26 -11.86 3.73
N ARG A 387 23.09 -13.13 3.33
CA ARG A 387 21.95 -13.96 3.76
C ARG A 387 21.89 -14.14 5.28
N TRP A 388 23.03 -14.39 5.91
CA TRP A 388 23.12 -14.48 7.36
C TRP A 388 22.72 -13.16 8.05
N GLY A 389 23.27 -12.03 7.58
CA GLY A 389 22.96 -10.71 8.13
C GLY A 389 21.49 -10.35 7.99
N TYR A 390 20.88 -10.66 6.84
CA TYR A 390 19.46 -10.45 6.61
C TYR A 390 18.57 -11.30 7.52
N ARG A 391 18.87 -12.60 7.66
CA ARG A 391 18.14 -13.47 8.59
C ARG A 391 18.19 -12.91 10.01
N ARG A 392 19.36 -12.43 10.44
CA ARG A 392 19.54 -11.79 11.74
C ARG A 392 18.71 -10.52 11.91
N VAL A 393 18.59 -9.71 10.86
CA VAL A 393 17.72 -8.52 10.85
C VAL A 393 16.25 -8.95 10.99
N LEU A 394 15.79 -9.93 10.22
CA LEU A 394 14.41 -10.40 10.29
C LEU A 394 14.06 -11.02 11.63
N GLU A 395 14.96 -11.79 12.25
CA GLU A 395 14.76 -12.31 13.61
C GLU A 395 14.54 -11.19 14.64
N THR A 396 15.09 -10.00 14.38
CA THR A 396 14.90 -8.84 15.27
C THR A 396 13.62 -8.07 14.99
N VAL A 397 12.96 -8.28 13.85
CA VAL A 397 11.75 -7.58 13.42
C VAL A 397 10.57 -8.56 13.47
N ASN A 398 9.55 -8.29 14.28
CA ASN A 398 8.38 -9.19 14.37
C ASN A 398 7.47 -9.08 13.12
N VAL A 399 7.82 -9.78 12.03
CA VAL A 399 7.10 -9.73 10.75
C VAL A 399 5.89 -10.66 10.71
N GLY A 400 5.91 -11.79 11.42
CA GLY A 400 4.92 -12.87 11.27
C GLY A 400 3.47 -12.48 11.58
N GLY A 401 3.26 -11.60 12.55
CA GLY A 401 1.92 -11.09 12.87
C GLY A 401 1.31 -10.22 11.75
N LYS A 402 2.15 -9.49 11.01
CA LYS A 402 1.71 -8.63 9.90
C LYS A 402 1.28 -9.46 8.68
N VAL A 403 2.02 -10.53 8.36
CA VAL A 403 1.68 -11.46 7.27
C VAL A 403 0.32 -12.10 7.49
N SER A 404 0.11 -12.71 8.67
CA SER A 404 -1.16 -13.36 9.02
C SER A 404 -2.33 -12.37 9.01
N TYR A 405 -2.08 -11.11 9.40
CA TYR A 405 -3.09 -10.05 9.36
C TYR A 405 -3.45 -9.66 7.92
N HIS A 406 -2.50 -9.55 6.99
CA HIS A 406 -2.78 -9.25 5.59
C HIS A 406 -3.48 -10.42 4.86
N ASP A 407 -3.04 -11.65 5.12
CA ASP A 407 -3.55 -12.85 4.43
C ASP A 407 -5.07 -13.05 4.60
N LYS A 408 -5.62 -12.65 5.75
CA LYS A 408 -7.07 -12.76 5.99
C LYS A 408 -7.92 -11.91 5.03
N PHE A 409 -7.32 -10.90 4.39
CA PHE A 409 -7.99 -10.06 3.40
C PHE A 409 -7.85 -10.61 1.97
N HIS A 410 -7.11 -11.70 1.77
CA HIS A 410 -6.86 -12.33 0.48
C HIS A 410 -6.29 -11.36 -0.57
N PRO A 411 -5.02 -10.93 -0.42
CA PRO A 411 -4.28 -10.27 -1.48
C PRO A 411 -4.33 -11.03 -2.81
N ASP A 412 -4.31 -10.30 -3.91
CA ASP A 412 -4.30 -10.81 -5.28
C ASP A 412 -2.85 -11.02 -5.73
N GLU A 413 -2.43 -12.28 -5.78
CA GLU A 413 -1.07 -12.67 -6.17
C GLU A 413 -0.69 -12.18 -7.57
N SER A 414 -1.66 -11.98 -8.48
CA SER A 414 -1.40 -11.49 -9.83
C SER A 414 -1.01 -10.01 -9.88
N LEU A 415 -1.27 -9.26 -8.80
CA LEU A 415 -0.93 -7.85 -8.65
C LEU A 415 0.31 -7.63 -7.78
N GLU A 416 0.91 -8.68 -7.21
CA GLU A 416 2.11 -8.57 -6.38
C GLU A 416 3.31 -8.11 -7.20
N SER A 417 4.19 -7.31 -6.58
CA SER A 417 5.41 -6.82 -7.20
C SER A 417 6.63 -7.15 -6.34
N ASN A 418 7.71 -7.57 -7.00
CA ASN A 418 8.98 -7.91 -6.33
C ASN A 418 9.70 -6.64 -5.84
N LEU A 419 10.39 -6.76 -4.70
CA LEU A 419 11.09 -5.65 -4.06
C LEU A 419 12.56 -5.93 -3.83
N TYR A 420 13.38 -4.96 -4.22
CA TYR A 420 14.82 -5.10 -4.20
C TYR A 420 15.49 -3.98 -3.40
N THR A 421 16.65 -4.32 -2.86
CA THR A 421 17.66 -3.36 -2.41
C THR A 421 18.79 -3.38 -3.42
N VAL A 422 19.31 -2.21 -3.78
CA VAL A 422 20.38 -2.09 -4.78
C VAL A 422 21.53 -1.24 -4.24
N ILE A 423 22.74 -1.72 -4.44
CA ILE A 423 23.98 -1.02 -4.08
C ILE A 423 24.89 -0.98 -5.31
N PRO A 424 25.16 0.22 -5.86
CA PRO A 424 26.13 0.39 -6.94
C PRO A 424 27.50 -0.18 -6.61
N LYS A 425 28.18 -0.70 -7.64
CA LYS A 425 29.54 -1.25 -7.51
C LYS A 425 30.52 -0.16 -7.03
N GLY A 426 31.36 -0.49 -6.05
CA GLY A 426 32.37 0.42 -5.55
C GLY A 426 33.06 -0.06 -4.27
N PRO A 427 34.09 0.65 -3.78
CA PRO A 427 34.88 0.23 -2.62
C PRO A 427 34.13 0.35 -1.27
N LEU A 428 32.95 0.97 -1.25
CA LEU A 428 32.31 1.48 -0.02
C LEU A 428 30.92 0.86 0.25
N GLN A 429 30.69 -0.37 -0.23
CA GLN A 429 29.40 -1.10 -0.10
C GLN A 429 28.94 -1.29 1.35
N VAL A 430 29.86 -1.38 2.31
CA VAL A 430 29.54 -1.50 3.75
C VAL A 430 28.84 -0.23 4.26
N GLN A 431 29.30 0.95 3.83
CA GLN A 431 28.71 2.22 4.24
C GLN A 431 27.30 2.41 3.68
N GLN A 432 27.09 2.02 2.41
CA GLN A 432 25.78 2.05 1.76
C GLN A 432 24.80 1.07 2.43
N SER A 433 25.27 -0.14 2.76
CA SER A 433 24.50 -1.12 3.53
C SER A 433 24.10 -0.57 4.91
N ALA A 434 25.05 0.07 5.61
CA ALA A 434 24.78 0.72 6.89
C ALA A 434 23.79 1.88 6.76
N ALA A 435 23.85 2.66 5.67
CA ALA A 435 22.88 3.71 5.40
C ALA A 435 21.47 3.15 5.18
N ILE A 436 21.31 2.09 4.39
CA ILE A 436 20.03 1.38 4.20
C ILE A 436 19.48 0.89 5.54
N MET A 437 20.31 0.22 6.35
CA MET A 437 19.89 -0.26 7.68
C MET A 437 19.44 0.89 8.60
N HIS A 438 20.16 2.02 8.60
CA HIS A 438 19.77 3.21 9.36
C HIS A 438 18.44 3.82 8.88
N VAL A 439 18.21 3.87 7.55
CA VAL A 439 16.95 4.38 6.99
C VAL A 439 15.79 3.44 7.32
N ALA A 440 16.01 2.14 7.32
CA ALA A 440 15.04 1.16 7.78
C ALA A 440 14.86 1.11 9.32
N ASN A 441 15.55 1.98 10.07
CA ASN A 441 15.56 2.05 11.53
C ASN A 441 16.00 0.75 12.23
N ILE A 442 16.87 -0.03 11.58
CA ILE A 442 17.47 -1.24 12.14
C ILE A 442 18.68 -0.85 13.00
N LYS A 443 18.60 -1.02 14.32
CA LYS A 443 19.66 -0.64 15.27
C LYS A 443 20.84 -1.65 15.27
N PHE A 444 22.04 -1.16 14.92
CA PHE A 444 23.27 -1.96 14.77
C PHE A 444 23.85 -2.55 16.07
N ARG A 445 23.65 -1.89 17.22
CA ARG A 445 24.36 -2.19 18.49
C ARG A 445 24.12 -3.61 19.05
N ARG A 446 23.11 -4.33 18.59
CA ARG A 446 22.81 -5.71 19.05
C ARG A 446 23.33 -6.82 18.15
N LEU A 447 23.72 -6.52 16.91
CA LEU A 447 24.21 -7.53 15.96
C LEU A 447 25.63 -8.01 16.30
N ILE A 448 26.45 -7.17 16.95
CA ILE A 448 27.85 -7.48 17.29
C ILE A 448 27.98 -8.21 18.64
N ILE A 449 27.05 -7.97 19.57
CA ILE A 449 27.17 -8.48 20.96
C ILE A 449 26.81 -9.97 21.07
N SER A 450 26.10 -10.56 20.09
CA SER A 450 25.83 -12.01 20.10
C SER A 450 27.00 -12.88 19.63
N ASN A 451 28.16 -12.29 19.29
CA ASN A 451 29.36 -13.02 18.85
C ASN A 451 30.39 -13.24 19.98
N ARG A 452 29.96 -13.08 21.25
CA ARG A 452 30.73 -13.48 22.43
C ARG A 452 29.87 -14.34 23.36
N ARG A 453 29.49 -15.53 22.91
CA ARG A 453 29.30 -16.71 23.76
C ARG A 453 29.70 -17.95 22.98
#